data_AF-B5I382-F1
#
_entry.id   AF-B5I382-F1
#
_cell.length_a   1.000
_cell.length_b   1.000
_cell.length_c   1.000
_cell.angle_alpha   90.00
_cell.angle_beta   90.00
_cell.angle_gamma   90.00
#
_symmetry.space_group_name_H-M   'P 1'
#
loop_
_entity.id
_entity.type
_entity.pdbx_description
1 polymer ?
#
loop_
_entity_poly.entity_id
_entity_poly.type
_entity_poly.pdbx_seq_one_letter_code
_entity_poly.pdbx_strand_id
1 'polypeptide(L)'
;MLADGIAESVEFTKLAVSGAQTRDVLERQLPVGLGLRPDVVSVVVGVNDTLRCTFDIHAVAARLDEVYAAFTGQGAVLLTACLPDPGTMLGLPGALARPLARRQRAVNAVVHALSERYGAVHLHAAEGAWTTEPAMWSADRLHPSERGHRQLAVRFHAVLAERGVATGVAPLAEPEFPVPARAASLWWLATAGTGWVVRRCTDLLPQLVTLAVDEMRHRARGTSARLDLRAAHGVSTALAALSAQEQRPEAA
;
A
#
# COMPACT_ATOMS: atom_id res chain seq x y z
N MET A 1 7.54 12.59 -13.12
CA MET A 1 6.49 11.76 -13.74
C MET A 1 5.10 12.29 -13.47
N LEU A 2 4.45 11.97 -12.34
CA LEU A 2 3.12 12.54 -12.05
C LEU A 2 3.21 14.04 -11.73
N ALA A 3 4.20 14.45 -10.92
CA ALA A 3 4.42 15.85 -10.54
C ALA A 3 4.46 16.77 -11.76
N ASP A 4 5.26 16.45 -12.78
CA ASP A 4 5.40 17.24 -14.01
C ASP A 4 4.08 17.37 -14.81
N GLY A 5 3.11 16.47 -14.59
CA GLY A 5 1.80 16.52 -15.22
C GLY A 5 0.73 17.26 -14.41
N ILE A 6 1.03 17.70 -13.19
CA ILE A 6 0.06 18.43 -12.36
C ILE A 6 -0.06 19.89 -12.80
N ALA A 7 1.06 20.61 -12.95
CA ALA A 7 1.09 22.02 -13.36
C ALA A 7 2.43 22.38 -14.01
N GLU A 8 2.56 23.60 -14.56
CA GLU A 8 3.80 24.08 -15.19
C GLU A 8 4.98 24.17 -14.21
N SER A 9 4.71 24.44 -12.93
CA SER A 9 5.72 24.49 -11.86
C SER A 9 5.20 23.70 -10.66
N VAL A 10 5.94 22.65 -10.29
CA VAL A 10 5.57 21.75 -9.18
C VAL A 10 6.79 21.48 -8.33
N GLU A 11 6.67 21.73 -7.02
CA GLU A 11 7.65 21.28 -6.05
C GLU A 11 7.30 19.85 -5.62
N PHE A 12 8.26 18.92 -5.77
CA PHE A 12 8.06 17.52 -5.41
C PHE A 12 8.98 17.10 -4.27
N THR A 13 8.38 16.62 -3.19
CA THR A 13 9.11 16.07 -2.03
C THR A 13 8.75 14.60 -1.80
N LYS A 14 9.77 13.72 -1.76
CA LYS A 14 9.59 12.30 -1.45
C LYS A 14 9.91 12.01 0.01
N LEU A 15 8.87 11.71 0.80
CA LEU A 15 9.03 11.24 2.19
C LEU A 15 9.03 9.70 2.33
N ALA A 16 8.77 8.99 1.24
CA ALA A 16 8.67 7.53 1.24
C ALA A 16 10.02 6.85 1.55
N VAL A 17 10.00 5.91 2.49
CA VAL A 17 11.15 5.09 2.90
C VAL A 17 10.84 3.61 2.68
N SER A 18 11.83 2.87 2.15
CA SER A 18 11.68 1.44 1.90
C SER A 18 11.37 0.67 3.19
N GLY A 19 10.31 -0.13 3.17
CA GLY A 19 9.88 -0.95 4.30
C GLY A 19 9.03 -0.22 5.36
N ALA A 20 8.67 1.05 5.11
CA ALA A 20 7.79 1.82 5.99
C ALA A 20 6.41 1.15 6.16
N GLN A 21 5.91 1.21 7.40
CA GLN A 21 4.58 0.80 7.82
C GLN A 21 3.69 2.03 8.05
N THR A 22 2.38 1.82 8.21
CA THR A 22 1.44 2.91 8.56
C THR A 22 1.87 3.70 9.79
N ARG A 23 2.50 3.05 10.77
CA ARG A 23 3.08 3.71 11.95
C ARG A 23 4.18 4.70 11.58
N ASP A 24 5.09 4.31 10.69
CA ASP A 24 6.18 5.19 10.28
C ASP A 24 5.65 6.40 9.50
N VAL A 25 4.58 6.21 8.73
CA VAL A 25 3.89 7.32 8.05
C VAL A 25 3.31 8.29 9.08
N LEU A 26 2.52 7.80 10.04
CA LEU A 26 1.91 8.64 11.08
C LEU A 26 2.96 9.36 11.94
N GLU A 27 3.94 8.63 12.48
CA GLU A 27 4.83 9.18 13.51
C GLU A 27 5.99 10.01 12.94
N ARG A 28 6.42 9.73 11.70
CA ARG A 28 7.65 10.33 11.14
C ARG A 28 7.43 11.13 9.87
N GLN A 29 6.56 10.67 8.98
CA GLN A 29 6.37 11.34 7.69
C GLN A 29 5.27 12.40 7.74
N LEU A 30 4.18 12.16 8.49
CA LEU A 30 3.07 13.09 8.60
C LEU A 30 3.50 14.46 9.17
N PRO A 31 4.27 14.58 10.28
CA PRO A 31 4.66 15.89 10.80
C PRO A 31 5.47 16.71 9.79
N VAL A 32 6.36 16.05 9.04
CA VAL A 32 7.16 16.69 7.99
C VAL A 32 6.26 17.10 6.81
N GLY A 33 5.38 16.20 6.36
CA GLY A 33 4.47 16.45 5.24
C GLY A 33 3.50 17.59 5.50
N LEU A 34 2.92 17.68 6.69
CA LEU A 34 2.05 18.79 7.07
C LEU A 34 2.78 20.13 7.12
N GLY A 35 4.08 20.13 7.43
CA GLY A 35 4.93 21.33 7.38
C GLY A 35 5.14 21.88 5.97
N LEU A 36 5.02 21.03 4.94
CA LEU A 36 5.16 21.42 3.54
C LEU A 36 3.87 22.01 2.95
N ARG A 37 2.73 21.87 3.64
CA ARG A 37 1.39 22.30 3.18
C ARG A 37 1.10 21.94 1.71
N PRO A 38 1.13 20.64 1.35
CA PRO A 38 1.01 20.21 -0.03
C PRO A 38 -0.40 20.44 -0.60
N ASP A 39 -0.50 20.84 -1.87
CA ASP A 39 -1.77 20.87 -2.60
C ASP A 39 -2.25 19.46 -2.95
N VAL A 40 -1.31 18.53 -3.18
CA VAL A 40 -1.56 17.13 -3.52
C VAL A 40 -0.63 16.23 -2.70
N VAL A 41 -1.18 15.20 -2.09
CA VAL A 41 -0.40 14.22 -1.31
C VAL A 41 -0.72 12.80 -1.73
N SER A 42 0.29 11.95 -1.90
CA SER A 42 0.12 10.53 -2.21
C SER A 42 0.48 9.68 -1.00
N VAL A 43 -0.49 8.93 -0.48
CA VAL A 43 -0.30 7.99 0.64
C VAL A 43 -0.65 6.58 0.18
N VAL A 44 0.38 5.82 -0.22
CA VAL A 44 0.27 4.42 -0.65
C VAL A 44 1.13 3.56 0.26
N VAL A 45 0.50 2.90 1.24
CA VAL A 45 1.16 2.14 2.32
C VAL A 45 0.27 0.97 2.76
N GLY A 46 0.83 0.01 3.49
CA GLY A 46 0.07 -1.08 4.14
C GLY A 46 0.57 -2.48 3.81
N VAL A 47 1.20 -2.68 2.65
CA VAL A 47 1.79 -4.00 2.28
C VAL A 47 2.81 -4.45 3.32
N ASN A 48 3.68 -3.55 3.79
CA ASN A 48 4.68 -3.88 4.81
C ASN A 48 4.07 -4.28 6.15
N ASP A 49 2.94 -3.70 6.53
CA ASP A 49 2.22 -4.04 7.76
C ASP A 49 1.74 -5.50 7.69
N THR A 50 1.22 -5.94 6.52
CA THR A 50 0.72 -7.33 6.33
C THR A 50 1.80 -8.39 6.57
N LEU A 51 3.06 -8.03 6.35
CA LEU A 51 4.22 -8.90 6.49
C LEU A 51 4.70 -9.05 7.94
N ARG A 52 4.18 -8.25 8.89
CA ARG A 52 4.62 -8.28 10.29
C ARG A 52 3.73 -9.15 11.16
N CYS A 53 4.27 -9.78 12.19
CA CYS A 53 3.49 -10.49 13.20
C CYS A 53 2.59 -9.53 14.00
N THR A 54 3.04 -8.29 14.19
CA THR A 54 2.30 -7.20 14.84
C THR A 54 1.20 -6.60 13.97
N PHE A 55 0.86 -7.25 12.85
CA PHE A 55 -0.25 -6.81 12.01
C PHE A 55 -1.53 -6.76 12.85
N ASP A 56 -2.10 -5.57 12.93
CA ASP A 56 -3.36 -5.29 13.57
C ASP A 56 -4.14 -4.34 12.66
N ILE A 57 -5.29 -4.79 12.19
CA ILE A 57 -6.13 -4.02 11.28
C ILE A 57 -6.74 -2.79 11.97
N HIS A 58 -6.99 -2.83 13.28
CA HIS A 58 -7.47 -1.67 14.03
C HIS A 58 -6.42 -0.56 14.05
N ALA A 59 -5.18 -0.93 14.35
CA ALA A 59 -4.07 0.02 14.35
C ALA A 59 -3.78 0.58 12.94
N VAL A 60 -3.87 -0.25 11.89
CA VAL A 60 -3.75 0.22 10.50
C VAL A 60 -4.87 1.22 10.16
N ALA A 61 -6.12 0.91 10.51
CA ALA A 61 -7.26 1.77 10.25
C ALA A 61 -7.15 3.13 10.96
N ALA A 62 -6.87 3.13 12.26
CA ALA A 62 -6.70 4.36 13.04
C ALA A 62 -5.58 5.26 12.48
N ARG A 63 -4.42 4.69 12.17
CA ARG A 63 -3.29 5.46 11.64
C ARG A 63 -3.58 6.05 10.26
N LEU A 64 -4.24 5.29 9.38
CA LEU A 64 -4.63 5.79 8.06
C LEU A 64 -5.71 6.87 8.18
N ASP A 65 -6.67 6.70 9.09
CA ASP A 65 -7.71 7.70 9.39
C ASP A 65 -7.09 9.03 9.80
N GLU A 66 -6.16 9.00 10.77
CA GLU A 66 -5.44 10.19 11.25
C GLU A 66 -4.62 10.87 10.14
N VAL A 67 -3.87 10.08 9.35
CA VAL A 67 -3.05 10.62 8.25
C VAL A 67 -3.94 11.25 7.18
N TYR A 68 -5.04 10.60 6.81
CA TYR A 68 -5.93 11.10 5.76
C TYR A 68 -6.64 12.36 6.24
N ALA A 69 -7.23 12.33 7.45
CA ALA A 69 -7.88 13.47 8.07
C ALA A 69 -6.96 14.69 8.15
N ALA A 70 -5.71 14.50 8.58
CA ALA A 70 -4.76 15.60 8.74
C ALA A 70 -4.44 16.30 7.41
N PHE A 71 -4.18 15.53 6.34
CA PHE A 71 -3.89 16.12 5.03
C PHE A 71 -5.13 16.74 4.38
N THR A 72 -6.27 16.04 4.38
CA THR A 72 -7.49 16.60 3.79
C THR A 72 -8.03 17.78 4.58
N GLY A 73 -7.82 17.81 5.90
CA GLY A 73 -8.12 18.96 6.76
C GLY A 73 -7.28 20.21 6.44
N GLN A 74 -6.09 20.05 5.83
CA GLN A 74 -5.31 21.17 5.28
C GLN A 74 -5.74 21.56 3.85
N GLY A 75 -6.71 20.86 3.26
CA GLY A 75 -7.18 21.09 1.89
C GLY A 75 -6.40 20.34 0.82
N ALA A 76 -5.48 19.42 1.19
CA ALA A 76 -4.71 18.66 0.22
C ALA A 76 -5.58 17.63 -0.52
N VAL A 77 -5.38 17.48 -1.82
CA VAL A 77 -5.95 16.39 -2.61
C VAL A 77 -5.19 15.11 -2.29
N LEU A 78 -5.85 14.17 -1.63
CA LEU A 78 -5.27 12.89 -1.22
C LEU A 78 -5.36 11.86 -2.34
N LEU A 79 -4.23 11.27 -2.71
CA LEU A 79 -4.10 10.14 -3.64
C LEU A 79 -3.79 8.86 -2.87
N THR A 80 -4.47 7.76 -3.18
CA THR A 80 -4.15 6.45 -2.63
C THR A 80 -4.54 5.32 -3.58
N ALA A 81 -4.19 4.08 -3.25
CA ALA A 81 -4.51 2.91 -4.05
C ALA A 81 -4.66 1.66 -3.18
N CYS A 82 -5.58 0.77 -3.56
CA CYS A 82 -5.56 -0.60 -3.08
C CYS A 82 -4.47 -1.40 -3.80
N LEU A 83 -3.81 -2.32 -3.11
CA LEU A 83 -2.60 -2.99 -3.61
C LEU A 83 -2.80 -4.52 -3.72
N PRO A 84 -2.09 -5.19 -4.64
CA PRO A 84 -2.23 -6.62 -4.84
C PRO A 84 -1.65 -7.40 -3.66
N ASP A 85 -2.13 -8.63 -3.47
CA ASP A 85 -1.64 -9.52 -2.41
C ASP A 85 -0.16 -9.87 -2.60
N PRO A 86 0.72 -9.57 -1.62
CA PRO A 86 2.13 -9.88 -1.71
C PRO A 86 2.40 -11.40 -1.78
N GLY A 87 1.53 -12.25 -1.23
CA GLY A 87 1.68 -13.69 -1.29
C GLY A 87 1.63 -14.24 -2.73
N THR A 88 0.65 -13.77 -3.49
CA THR A 88 0.45 -14.11 -4.91
C THR A 88 1.57 -13.54 -5.78
N MET A 89 1.94 -12.28 -5.56
CA MET A 89 3.01 -11.64 -6.32
C MET A 89 4.36 -12.34 -6.16
N LEU A 90 4.67 -12.79 -4.94
CA LEU A 90 5.89 -13.53 -4.63
C LEU A 90 5.82 -15.02 -5.00
N GLY A 91 4.66 -15.51 -5.47
CA GLY A 91 4.46 -16.93 -5.80
C GLY A 91 4.62 -17.86 -4.60
N LEU A 92 4.22 -17.41 -3.40
CA LEU A 92 4.41 -18.17 -2.18
C LEU A 92 3.49 -19.41 -2.14
N PRO A 93 3.90 -20.49 -1.45
CA PRO A 93 3.04 -21.63 -1.19
C PRO A 93 1.74 -21.19 -0.49
N GLY A 94 0.64 -21.90 -0.77
CA GLY A 94 -0.68 -21.53 -0.26
C GLY A 94 -0.80 -21.44 1.27
N ALA A 95 0.13 -22.04 2.04
CA ALA A 95 0.19 -21.88 3.50
C ALA A 95 0.61 -20.45 3.92
N LEU A 96 1.40 -19.75 3.11
CA LEU A 96 1.82 -18.37 3.33
C LEU A 96 0.96 -17.38 2.54
N ALA A 97 0.62 -17.71 1.30
CA ALA A 97 -0.12 -16.80 0.43
C ALA A 97 -1.52 -16.49 0.99
N ARG A 98 -2.23 -17.47 1.56
CA ARG A 98 -3.60 -17.26 2.05
C ARG A 98 -3.68 -16.31 3.26
N PRO A 99 -2.85 -16.45 4.32
CA PRO A 99 -2.80 -15.46 5.40
C PRO A 99 -2.48 -14.05 4.92
N LEU A 100 -1.49 -13.90 4.03
CA LEU A 100 -1.11 -12.60 3.49
C LEU A 100 -2.26 -11.99 2.66
N ALA A 101 -2.93 -12.81 1.84
CA ALA A 101 -4.06 -12.37 1.06
C ALA A 101 -5.22 -11.89 1.93
N ARG A 102 -5.50 -12.58 3.05
CA ARG A 102 -6.50 -12.11 4.03
C ARG A 102 -6.12 -10.75 4.62
N ARG A 103 -4.85 -10.58 5.01
CA ARG A 103 -4.36 -9.32 5.57
C ARG A 103 -4.39 -8.18 4.55
N GLN A 104 -3.96 -8.42 3.31
CA GLN A 104 -4.01 -7.42 2.25
C GLN A 104 -5.45 -7.04 1.88
N ARG A 105 -6.38 -8.01 1.83
CA ARG A 105 -7.81 -7.72 1.66
C ARG A 105 -8.34 -6.83 2.78
N ALA A 106 -7.94 -7.08 4.02
CA ALA A 106 -8.34 -6.25 5.16
C ALA A 106 -7.81 -4.81 5.03
N VAL A 107 -6.53 -4.64 4.68
CA VAL A 107 -5.93 -3.31 4.42
C VAL A 107 -6.66 -2.61 3.27
N ASN A 108 -6.88 -3.28 2.14
CA ASN A 108 -7.57 -2.71 0.99
C ASN A 108 -9.00 -2.27 1.35
N ALA A 109 -9.73 -3.06 2.12
CA ALA A 109 -11.08 -2.69 2.58
C ALA A 109 -11.08 -1.41 3.43
N VAL A 110 -10.08 -1.25 4.31
CA VAL A 110 -9.88 0.00 5.08
C VAL A 110 -9.56 1.16 4.14
N VAL A 111 -8.64 0.98 3.18
CA VAL A 111 -8.30 2.03 2.21
C VAL A 111 -9.52 2.44 1.38
N HIS A 112 -10.36 1.50 0.94
CA HIS A 112 -11.60 1.82 0.24
C HIS A 112 -12.54 2.68 1.09
N ALA A 113 -12.84 2.24 2.32
CA ALA A 113 -13.74 2.96 3.22
C ALA A 113 -13.23 4.37 3.55
N LEU A 114 -11.94 4.51 3.84
CA LEU A 114 -11.34 5.81 4.14
C LEU A 114 -11.22 6.70 2.89
N SER A 115 -11.03 6.11 1.70
CA SER A 115 -11.03 6.88 0.45
C SER A 115 -12.39 7.52 0.18
N GLU A 116 -13.47 6.79 0.43
CA GLU A 116 -14.84 7.32 0.34
C GLU A 116 -15.07 8.43 1.39
N ARG A 117 -14.69 8.17 2.65
CA ARG A 117 -14.83 9.13 3.76
C ARG A 117 -14.11 10.46 3.52
N TYR A 118 -12.89 10.42 2.99
CA TYR A 118 -12.04 11.61 2.80
C TYR A 118 -12.01 12.14 1.36
N GLY A 119 -12.83 11.58 0.45
CA GLY A 119 -12.89 12.03 -0.94
C GLY A 119 -11.61 11.80 -1.75
N ALA A 120 -10.80 10.82 -1.35
CA ALA A 120 -9.50 10.54 -1.96
C ALA A 120 -9.63 10.17 -3.44
N VAL A 121 -8.61 10.51 -4.24
CA VAL A 121 -8.38 9.92 -5.55
C VAL A 121 -7.86 8.50 -5.32
N HIS A 122 -8.74 7.52 -5.42
CA HIS A 122 -8.43 6.12 -5.14
C HIS A 122 -8.29 5.30 -6.43
N LEU A 123 -7.11 4.71 -6.66
CA LEU A 123 -6.92 3.76 -7.75
C LEU A 123 -7.06 2.32 -7.29
N HIS A 124 -7.81 1.53 -8.07
CA HIS A 124 -7.91 0.10 -7.84
C HIS A 124 -6.71 -0.65 -8.45
N ALA A 125 -5.59 -0.73 -7.72
CA ALA A 125 -4.36 -1.37 -8.19
C ALA A 125 -4.14 -2.80 -7.69
N ALA A 126 -5.18 -3.44 -7.16
CA ALA A 126 -5.12 -4.83 -6.69
C ALA A 126 -5.54 -5.86 -7.75
N GLU A 127 -6.22 -5.44 -8.83
CA GLU A 127 -6.87 -6.33 -9.80
C GLU A 127 -6.64 -5.86 -11.25
N GLY A 128 -6.79 -6.79 -12.19
CA GLY A 128 -6.66 -6.55 -13.63
C GLY A 128 -5.42 -7.20 -14.25
N ALA A 129 -5.40 -7.30 -15.58
CA ALA A 129 -4.33 -7.98 -16.32
C ALA A 129 -2.93 -7.43 -15.97
N TRP A 130 -2.84 -6.12 -15.77
CA TRP A 130 -1.58 -5.43 -15.48
C TRP A 130 -0.93 -5.86 -14.15
N THR A 131 -1.70 -6.29 -13.14
CA THR A 131 -1.10 -6.77 -11.88
C THR A 131 -0.44 -8.14 -12.03
N THR A 132 -0.76 -8.88 -13.10
CA THR A 132 -0.14 -10.17 -13.43
C THR A 132 0.94 -10.08 -14.50
N GLU A 133 1.08 -8.93 -15.17
CA GLU A 133 2.11 -8.70 -16.19
C GLU A 133 3.49 -8.57 -15.54
N PRO A 134 4.46 -9.48 -15.82
CA PRO A 134 5.77 -9.43 -15.17
C PRO A 134 6.53 -8.13 -15.40
N ALA A 135 6.32 -7.48 -16.56
CA ALA A 135 6.96 -6.21 -16.90
C ALA A 135 6.50 -5.03 -16.03
N MET A 136 5.37 -5.17 -15.33
CA MET A 136 4.85 -4.15 -14.40
C MET A 136 5.57 -4.15 -13.06
N TRP A 137 6.37 -5.18 -12.79
CA TRP A 137 7.02 -5.40 -11.50
C TRP A 137 8.53 -5.45 -11.63
N SER A 138 9.21 -5.04 -10.56
CA SER A 138 10.65 -5.14 -10.44
C SER A 138 11.09 -6.61 -10.27
N ALA A 139 12.39 -6.85 -10.25
CA ALA A 139 12.95 -8.19 -10.08
C ALA A 139 12.49 -8.90 -8.79
N ASP A 140 12.10 -8.14 -7.76
CA ASP A 140 11.58 -8.69 -6.50
C ASP A 140 10.08 -9.05 -6.52
N ARG A 141 9.39 -8.74 -7.62
CA ARG A 141 7.95 -8.92 -7.82
C ARG A 141 7.04 -8.21 -6.81
N LEU A 142 7.58 -7.38 -5.93
CA LEU A 142 6.80 -6.67 -4.90
C LEU A 142 6.66 -5.18 -5.23
N HIS A 143 7.72 -4.59 -5.77
CA HIS A 143 7.73 -3.20 -6.16
C HIS A 143 7.38 -3.04 -7.64
N PRO A 144 6.63 -2.01 -8.03
CA PRO A 144 6.41 -1.69 -9.43
C PRO A 144 7.76 -1.46 -10.14
N SER A 145 7.86 -1.90 -11.40
CA SER A 145 8.94 -1.47 -12.29
C SER A 145 8.77 0.00 -12.66
N GLU A 146 9.69 0.56 -13.43
CA GLU A 146 9.46 1.89 -14.04
C GLU A 146 8.11 1.92 -14.77
N ARG A 147 7.85 0.94 -15.64
CA ARG A 147 6.58 0.81 -16.37
C ARG A 147 5.37 0.74 -15.41
N GLY A 148 5.50 0.01 -14.31
CA GLY A 148 4.50 -0.03 -13.25
C GLY A 148 4.22 1.34 -12.64
N HIS A 149 5.27 2.08 -12.27
CA HIS A 149 5.15 3.45 -11.77
C HIS A 149 4.56 4.41 -12.80
N ARG A 150 4.92 4.28 -14.09
CA ARG A 150 4.35 5.09 -15.18
C ARG A 150 2.85 4.89 -15.31
N GLN A 151 2.39 3.64 -15.29
CA GLN A 151 0.96 3.33 -15.39
C GLN A 151 0.16 3.87 -14.20
N LEU A 152 0.71 3.81 -12.99
CA LEU A 152 0.09 4.47 -11.83
C LEU A 152 0.03 5.99 -12.02
N ALA A 153 1.12 6.61 -12.48
CA ALA A 153 1.16 8.06 -12.74
C ALA A 153 0.14 8.48 -13.80
N VAL A 154 0.05 7.77 -14.92
CA VAL A 154 -0.93 8.04 -15.99
C VAL A 154 -2.36 7.95 -15.46
N ARG A 155 -2.68 6.92 -14.67
CA ARG A 155 -4.02 6.72 -14.11
C ARG A 155 -4.39 7.77 -13.08
N PHE A 156 -3.46 8.15 -12.20
CA PHE A 156 -3.69 9.24 -11.25
C PHE A 156 -3.85 10.57 -11.98
N HIS A 157 -3.02 10.85 -12.99
CA HIS A 157 -3.12 12.06 -13.80
C HIS A 157 -4.49 12.18 -14.46
N ALA A 158 -4.98 11.11 -15.10
CA ALA A 158 -6.29 11.11 -15.75
C ALA A 158 -7.42 11.50 -14.77
N VAL A 159 -7.46 10.89 -13.58
CA VAL A 159 -8.48 11.22 -12.58
C VAL A 159 -8.30 12.64 -12.02
N LEU A 160 -7.06 13.12 -11.86
CA LEU A 160 -6.80 14.48 -11.42
C LEU A 160 -7.16 15.52 -12.48
N ALA A 161 -6.97 15.21 -13.75
CA ALA A 161 -7.35 16.07 -14.87
C ALA A 161 -8.87 16.21 -14.99
N GLU A 162 -9.61 15.11 -14.81
CA GLU A 162 -11.08 15.11 -14.74
C GLU A 162 -11.61 15.99 -13.59
N ARG A 163 -10.86 16.07 -12.48
CA ARG A 163 -11.17 16.94 -11.33
C ARG A 163 -10.65 18.38 -11.49
N GLY A 164 -9.99 18.71 -12.60
CA GLY A 164 -9.39 20.03 -12.84
C GLY A 164 -8.17 20.34 -11.96
N VAL A 165 -7.60 19.33 -11.28
CA VAL A 165 -6.42 19.47 -10.41
C VAL A 165 -5.12 19.37 -11.23
N ALA A 166 -5.09 18.47 -12.22
CA ALA A 166 -3.96 18.33 -13.12
C ALA A 166 -4.22 19.08 -14.44
N THR A 167 -3.46 20.14 -14.69
CA THR A 167 -3.53 20.99 -15.89
C THR A 167 -2.30 20.84 -16.80
N GLY A 168 -1.26 20.15 -16.31
CA GLY A 168 -0.05 19.86 -17.06
C GLY A 168 -0.21 18.72 -18.08
N VAL A 169 0.87 18.48 -18.83
CA VAL A 169 0.93 17.43 -19.86
C VAL A 169 0.87 16.05 -19.21
N ALA A 170 0.03 15.16 -19.75
CA ALA A 170 -0.09 13.80 -19.23
C ALA A 170 1.26 13.06 -19.22
N PRO A 171 1.58 12.29 -18.16
CA PRO A 171 2.80 11.50 -18.11
C PRO A 171 2.85 10.48 -19.26
N LEU A 172 4.04 10.24 -19.80
CA LEU A 172 4.25 9.18 -20.79
C LEU A 172 4.05 7.79 -20.15
N ALA A 173 3.33 6.91 -20.83
CA ALA A 173 3.08 5.54 -20.38
C ALA A 173 4.28 4.61 -20.62
N GLU A 174 5.09 4.90 -21.65
CA GLU A 174 6.23 4.06 -22.03
C GLU A 174 7.46 4.35 -21.16
N PRO A 175 8.18 3.31 -20.71
CA PRO A 175 9.39 3.47 -19.92
C PRO A 175 10.48 4.17 -20.74
N GLU A 176 11.25 5.04 -20.09
CA GLU A 176 12.39 5.73 -20.69
C GLU A 176 13.67 4.90 -20.56
N PHE A 177 13.77 4.06 -19.52
CA PHE A 177 14.93 3.23 -19.31
C PHE A 177 14.70 1.80 -19.82
N PRO A 178 15.75 1.17 -20.40
CA PRO A 178 15.65 -0.21 -20.82
C PRO A 178 15.37 -1.11 -19.63
N VAL A 179 14.57 -2.16 -19.84
CA VAL A 179 14.34 -3.19 -18.84
C VAL A 179 15.69 -3.78 -18.42
N PRO A 180 16.01 -3.86 -17.11
CA PRO A 180 17.28 -4.42 -16.66
C PRO A 180 17.50 -5.81 -17.24
N ALA A 181 18.72 -6.08 -17.71
CA ALA A 181 19.07 -7.40 -18.21
C ALA A 181 18.86 -8.46 -17.11
N ARG A 182 18.41 -9.68 -17.49
CA ARG A 182 18.17 -10.77 -16.52
C ARG A 182 19.37 -11.03 -15.61
N ALA A 183 20.58 -10.93 -16.14
CA ALA A 183 21.82 -11.08 -15.38
C ALA A 183 21.98 -9.99 -14.30
N ALA A 184 21.62 -8.74 -14.59
CA ALA A 184 21.64 -7.64 -13.63
C ALA A 184 20.56 -7.83 -12.54
N SER A 185 19.36 -8.30 -12.91
CA SER A 185 18.31 -8.66 -11.94
C SER A 185 18.74 -9.80 -11.01
N LEU A 186 19.37 -10.84 -11.55
CA LEU A 186 19.92 -11.95 -10.77
C LEU A 186 21.06 -11.50 -9.87
N TRP A 187 21.94 -10.63 -10.36
CA TRP A 187 23.04 -10.08 -9.57
C TRP A 187 22.54 -9.17 -8.44
N TRP A 188 21.51 -8.36 -8.68
CA TRP A 188 20.85 -7.56 -7.64
C TRP A 188 20.20 -8.46 -6.58
N LEU A 189 19.48 -9.51 -6.99
CA LEU A 189 18.93 -10.53 -6.07
C LEU A 189 20.05 -11.16 -5.24
N ALA A 190 21.18 -11.50 -5.87
CA ALA A 190 22.32 -12.13 -5.20
C ALA A 190 23.07 -11.20 -4.23
N THR A 191 22.99 -9.87 -4.41
CA THR A 191 23.71 -8.89 -3.58
C THR A 191 22.78 -8.16 -2.62
N ALA A 192 21.98 -7.22 -3.12
CA ALA A 192 21.03 -6.43 -2.35
C ALA A 192 19.88 -7.28 -1.80
N GLY A 193 19.38 -8.21 -2.61
CA GLY A 193 18.36 -9.17 -2.20
C GLY A 193 18.84 -10.07 -1.06
N THR A 194 20.04 -10.66 -1.18
CA THR A 194 20.65 -11.46 -0.11
C THR A 194 20.88 -10.64 1.16
N GLY A 195 21.40 -9.41 1.03
CA GLY A 195 21.56 -8.52 2.18
C GLY A 195 20.24 -8.17 2.87
N TRP A 196 19.15 -7.99 2.10
CA TRP A 196 17.80 -7.83 2.65
C TRP A 196 17.32 -9.11 3.33
N VAL A 197 17.43 -10.27 2.69
CA VAL A 197 17.03 -11.58 3.27
C VAL A 197 17.79 -11.85 4.56
N VAL A 198 19.10 -11.59 4.61
CA VAL A 198 19.92 -11.77 5.83
C VAL A 198 19.50 -10.81 6.93
N ARG A 199 19.23 -9.53 6.62
CA ARG A 199 18.68 -8.60 7.63
C ARG A 199 17.29 -9.00 8.09
N ARG A 200 16.53 -9.71 7.25
CA ARG A 200 15.15 -10.10 7.51
C ARG A 200 14.98 -11.55 7.99
N CYS A 201 16.05 -12.33 8.09
CA CYS A 201 15.96 -13.74 8.47
C CYS A 201 15.67 -13.90 9.97
N THR A 202 16.02 -12.90 10.77
CA THR A 202 15.81 -12.90 12.22
C THR A 202 14.48 -12.28 12.64
N ASP A 203 13.91 -11.39 11.82
CA ASP A 203 12.61 -10.76 12.12
C ASP A 203 11.46 -11.38 11.30
N LEU A 204 11.58 -11.51 9.98
CA LEU A 204 10.47 -11.82 9.08
C LEU A 204 10.22 -13.33 8.93
N LEU A 205 11.28 -14.14 8.77
CA LEU A 205 11.12 -15.57 8.48
C LEU A 205 10.41 -16.36 9.60
N PRO A 206 10.75 -16.21 10.90
CA PRO A 206 10.05 -16.91 11.97
C PRO A 206 8.55 -16.54 12.04
N GLN A 207 8.24 -15.29 11.69
CA GLN A 207 6.86 -14.76 11.71
C GLN A 207 6.02 -15.36 10.57
N LEU A 208 6.58 -15.43 9.36
CA LEU A 208 5.94 -16.09 8.23
C LEU A 208 5.71 -17.58 8.49
N VAL A 209 6.69 -18.28 9.10
CA VAL A 209 6.53 -19.68 9.50
C VAL A 209 5.36 -19.87 10.47
N THR A 210 5.22 -18.99 11.47
CA THR A 210 4.11 -19.07 12.43
C THR A 210 2.75 -18.92 11.73
N LEU A 211 2.63 -17.99 10.78
CA LEU A 211 1.41 -17.84 9.97
C LEU A 211 1.12 -19.08 9.12
N ALA A 212 2.15 -19.66 8.51
CA ALA A 212 2.00 -20.88 7.73
C ALA A 212 1.53 -22.07 8.59
N VAL A 213 2.10 -22.22 9.79
CA VAL A 213 1.73 -23.28 10.73
C VAL A 213 0.27 -23.13 11.17
N ASP A 214 -0.17 -21.92 11.50
CA ASP A 214 -1.56 -21.66 11.88
C ASP A 214 -2.54 -21.97 10.73
N GLU A 215 -2.23 -21.51 9.52
CA GLU A 215 -3.01 -21.82 8.31
C GLU A 215 -3.09 -23.33 8.05
N MET A 216 -1.97 -24.05 8.19
CA MET A 216 -1.92 -25.50 8.01
C MET A 216 -2.75 -26.23 9.08
N ARG A 217 -2.69 -25.80 10.35
CA ARG A 217 -3.50 -26.37 11.43
C ARG A 217 -4.99 -26.17 11.18
N HIS A 218 -5.40 -24.98 10.77
CA HIS A 218 -6.78 -24.68 10.44
C HIS A 218 -7.27 -25.47 9.22
N ARG A 219 -6.42 -25.62 8.20
CA ARG A 219 -6.71 -26.44 7.02
C ARG A 219 -6.88 -27.91 7.39
N ALA A 220 -5.96 -28.48 8.17
CA ALA A 220 -6.04 -29.87 8.62
C ALA A 220 -7.31 -30.15 9.44
N ARG A 221 -7.83 -29.15 10.16
CA ARG A 221 -9.08 -29.22 10.94
C ARG A 221 -10.33 -28.85 10.14
N GLY A 222 -10.23 -28.48 8.86
CA GLY A 222 -11.36 -28.02 8.06
C GLY A 222 -11.98 -26.69 8.52
N THR A 223 -11.22 -25.86 9.25
CA THR A 223 -11.74 -24.62 9.88
C THR A 223 -11.21 -23.33 9.26
N SER A 224 -10.61 -23.39 8.07
CA SER A 224 -10.06 -22.21 7.37
C SER A 224 -11.08 -21.07 7.20
N ALA A 225 -12.36 -21.38 6.97
CA ALA A 225 -13.43 -20.38 6.87
C ALA A 225 -13.56 -19.49 8.13
N ARG A 226 -13.18 -20.00 9.32
CA ARG A 226 -13.17 -19.20 10.56
C ARG A 226 -12.11 -18.09 10.51
N LEU A 227 -11.00 -18.30 9.80
CA LEU A 227 -9.97 -17.27 9.62
C LEU A 227 -10.47 -16.15 8.71
N ASP A 228 -11.20 -16.49 7.65
CA ASP A 228 -11.80 -15.50 6.76
C ASP A 228 -12.88 -14.68 7.48
N LEU A 229 -13.75 -15.33 8.25
CA LEU A 229 -14.76 -14.65 9.07
C LEU A 229 -14.14 -13.73 10.12
N ARG A 230 -13.08 -14.18 10.82
CA ARG A 230 -12.36 -13.34 11.79
C ARG A 230 -11.73 -12.12 11.13
N ALA A 231 -11.12 -12.28 9.96
CA ALA A 231 -10.54 -11.16 9.23
C ALA A 231 -11.61 -10.14 8.80
N ALA A 232 -12.73 -10.62 8.25
CA ALA A 232 -13.86 -9.77 7.87
C ALA A 232 -14.48 -9.04 9.08
N HIS A 233 -14.67 -9.76 10.19
CA HIS A 233 -15.16 -9.18 11.44
C HIS A 233 -14.21 -8.10 11.96
N GLY A 234 -12.89 -8.36 11.95
CA GLY A 234 -11.88 -7.40 12.38
C GLY A 234 -11.90 -6.10 11.57
N VAL A 235 -12.11 -6.17 10.25
CA VAL A 235 -12.29 -4.97 9.41
C VAL A 235 -13.56 -4.21 9.81
N SER A 236 -14.68 -4.92 9.94
CA SER A 236 -15.96 -4.31 10.32
C SER A 236 -15.87 -3.61 11.69
N THR A 237 -15.24 -4.24 12.68
CA THR A 237 -15.07 -3.64 14.01
C THR A 237 -14.07 -2.49 14.00
N ALA A 238 -13.02 -2.56 13.18
CA ALA A 238 -12.07 -1.46 13.03
C ALA A 238 -12.74 -0.21 12.44
N LEU A 239 -13.50 -0.37 11.36
CA LEU A 239 -14.22 0.74 10.73
C LEU A 239 -15.33 1.31 11.64
N ALA A 240 -16.08 0.43 12.33
CA ALA A 240 -17.10 0.88 13.28
C ALA A 240 -16.51 1.69 14.44
N ALA A 241 -15.31 1.34 14.92
CA ALA A 241 -14.63 2.10 15.96
C ALA A 241 -14.30 3.53 15.51
N LEU A 242 -13.88 3.73 14.25
CA LEU A 242 -13.60 5.05 13.70
C LEU A 242 -14.85 5.92 13.61
N SER A 243 -15.98 5.35 13.15
CA SER A 243 -17.26 6.09 13.10
C SER A 243 -17.79 6.45 14.49
N ALA A 244 -17.57 5.61 15.49
CA ALA A 244 -17.98 5.90 16.87
C ALA A 244 -17.16 7.04 17.50
N GLN A 245 -15.89 7.20 17.11
CA GLN A 245 -15.07 8.34 17.57
C GLN A 245 -15.58 9.67 17.03
N GLU A 246 -16.06 9.72 15.78
CA GLU A 246 -16.64 10.93 15.18
C GLU A 246 -17.94 11.36 15.88
N GLN A 247 -18.74 10.42 16.37
CA GLN A 247 -20.03 10.69 16.99
C GLN A 247 -19.95 11.11 18.46
N ARG A 248 -18.76 11.08 19.08
CA ARG A 248 -18.59 11.63 20.44
C ARG A 248 -18.55 13.16 20.32
N PRO A 249 -19.54 13.90 20.86
CA PRO A 249 -19.46 15.35 20.88
C PRO A 249 -18.20 15.76 21.65
N GLU A 250 -17.47 16.76 21.14
CA GLU A 250 -16.40 17.42 21.88
C GLU A 250 -16.96 17.86 23.24
N ALA A 251 -16.62 17.13 24.30
CA ALA A 251 -16.84 17.59 25.65
C ALA A 251 -15.90 18.79 25.85
N ALA A 252 -16.53 19.96 25.91
CA ALA A 252 -15.96 21.31 26.00
C ALA A 252 -14.81 21.47 27.01
#